data_AF-A0A971TMQ6-F1
#
_entry.id   AF-A0A971TMQ6-F1
#
_cell.length_a   1.000
_cell.length_b   1.000
_cell.length_c   1.000
_cell.angle_alpha   90.00
_cell.angle_beta   90.00
_cell.angle_gamma   90.00
#
_symmetry.space_group_name_H-M   'P 1'
#
loop_
_entity.id
_entity.type
_entity.pdbx_description
1 polymer ?
#
loop_
_entity_poly.entity_id
_entity_poly.type
_entity_poly.pdbx_seq_one_letter_code
_entity_poly.pdbx_strand_id
1 'polypeptide(L)'
;MSILCEIVAMREDLVPDVSLGTHFFDGLVEADILYLALFPGREGNQLNHAFFQEAPNKLLGLLPDAGAQAEVLRVIDAADLGQDRLIKLNANNLNQKVVCYVGESAEERIAAPRRRTPRR
;
A
#
# COMPACT_ATOMS: atom_id res chain seq x y z
N MET A 1 -10.47 0.48 7.76
CA MET A 1 -9.79 -0.63 7.11
C MET A 1 -8.30 -0.35 7.09
N SER A 2 -7.53 -1.23 7.68
CA SER A 2 -6.07 -1.14 7.75
C SER A 2 -5.46 -2.17 6.81
N ILE A 3 -4.24 -1.93 6.35
CA ILE A 3 -3.59 -2.76 5.34
C ILE A 3 -2.13 -2.95 5.74
N LEU A 4 -1.68 -4.20 5.73
CA LEU A 4 -0.29 -4.57 5.93
C LEU A 4 0.26 -5.11 4.62
N CYS A 5 1.29 -4.46 4.09
CA CYS A 5 1.94 -4.85 2.85
C CYS A 5 3.42 -5.18 3.12
N GLU A 6 3.81 -6.43 2.91
CA GLU A 6 5.21 -6.83 2.90
C GLU A 6 5.82 -6.61 1.52
N ILE A 7 6.91 -5.86 1.45
CA ILE A 7 7.65 -5.64 0.20
C ILE A 7 8.84 -6.60 0.17
N VAL A 8 8.72 -7.64 -0.65
CA VAL A 8 9.71 -8.69 -0.81
C VAL A 8 10.72 -8.27 -1.87
N ALA A 9 11.67 -7.44 -1.48
CA ALA A 9 12.78 -7.02 -2.33
C ALA A 9 13.93 -8.04 -2.22
N MET A 10 14.26 -8.70 -3.33
CA MET A 10 15.42 -9.57 -3.42
C MET A 10 16.69 -8.72 -3.48
N ARG A 11 17.71 -9.08 -2.68
CA ARG A 11 19.10 -8.64 -2.88
C ARG A 11 19.91 -9.86 -3.33
N GLU A 12 20.97 -9.65 -4.10
CA GLU A 12 21.77 -10.73 -4.72
C GLU A 12 22.37 -11.72 -3.70
N ASP A 13 22.42 -11.34 -2.42
CA ASP A 13 22.98 -12.09 -1.29
C ASP A 13 21.93 -12.57 -0.27
N LEU A 14 20.64 -12.25 -0.45
CA LEU A 14 19.61 -12.61 0.51
C LEU A 14 18.27 -12.88 -0.18
N VAL A 15 17.77 -14.11 -0.03
CA VAL A 15 16.36 -14.44 -0.28
C VAL A 15 15.64 -14.25 1.05
N PRO A 16 14.77 -13.22 1.21
CA PRO A 16 14.04 -13.04 2.44
C PRO A 16 12.97 -14.14 2.56
N ASP A 17 12.96 -14.85 3.70
CA ASP A 17 11.81 -15.65 4.10
C ASP A 17 10.64 -14.70 4.36
N VAL A 18 9.63 -14.77 3.48
CA VAL A 18 8.42 -13.96 3.62
C VAL A 18 7.67 -14.47 4.85
N SER A 19 7.23 -13.56 5.72
CA SER A 19 6.55 -13.98 6.95
C SER A 19 5.18 -14.60 6.65
N LEU A 20 4.63 -14.30 5.45
CA LEU A 20 3.34 -14.76 4.90
C LEU A 20 2.16 -14.60 5.88
N GLY A 21 2.33 -13.74 6.88
CA GLY A 21 1.42 -13.60 8.01
C GLY A 21 1.22 -14.88 8.82
N THR A 22 1.92 -16.00 8.61
CA THR A 22 1.56 -17.31 9.20
C THR A 22 1.62 -17.32 10.72
N HIS A 23 2.54 -16.56 11.32
CA HIS A 23 2.67 -16.46 12.77
C HIS A 23 1.68 -15.49 13.43
N PHE A 24 0.96 -14.67 12.64
CA PHE A 24 0.08 -13.61 13.15
C PHE A 24 -1.26 -13.52 12.38
N PHE A 25 -1.58 -14.52 11.57
CA PHE A 25 -2.70 -14.46 10.62
C PHE A 25 -4.02 -14.27 11.35
N ASP A 26 -4.22 -15.04 12.42
CA ASP A 26 -5.42 -14.95 13.26
C ASP A 26 -5.57 -13.53 13.83
N GLY A 27 -4.47 -12.92 14.29
CA GLY A 27 -4.46 -11.54 14.79
C GLY A 27 -4.75 -10.49 13.70
N LEU A 28 -4.30 -10.70 12.47
CA LEU A 28 -4.60 -9.81 11.35
C LEU A 28 -6.08 -9.88 10.96
N VAL A 29 -6.66 -11.08 10.96
CA VAL A 29 -8.08 -11.30 10.69
C VAL A 29 -8.94 -10.67 11.79
N GLU A 30 -8.59 -10.90 13.06
CA GLU A 30 -9.28 -10.27 14.21
C GLU A 30 -9.22 -8.74 14.17
N ALA A 31 -8.12 -8.17 13.67
CA ALA A 31 -7.93 -6.72 13.56
C ALA A 31 -8.51 -6.09 12.28
N ASP A 32 -9.17 -6.87 11.41
CA ASP A 32 -9.69 -6.41 10.11
C ASP A 32 -8.59 -5.75 9.23
N ILE A 33 -7.42 -6.39 9.18
CA ILE A 33 -6.26 -5.95 8.40
C ILE A 33 -6.14 -6.79 7.13
N LEU A 34 -6.18 -6.13 5.96
CA LEU A 34 -5.87 -6.78 4.70
C LEU A 34 -4.34 -7.02 4.60
N TYR A 35 -3.94 -8.27 4.52
CA TYR A 35 -2.55 -8.67 4.33
C TYR A 35 -2.19 -8.81 2.84
N LEU A 36 -1.06 -8.25 2.44
CA LEU A 36 -0.54 -8.25 1.07
C LEU A 36 0.97 -8.52 1.06
N ALA A 37 1.45 -9.19 0.02
CA ALA A 37 2.88 -9.31 -0.29
C ALA A 37 3.14 -8.81 -1.71
N LEU A 38 4.03 -7.83 -1.86
CA LEU A 38 4.46 -7.24 -3.12
C LEU A 38 5.88 -7.70 -3.44
N PHE A 39 6.06 -8.25 -4.64
CA PHE A 39 7.37 -8.68 -5.14
C PHE A 39 7.79 -7.75 -6.30
N PRO A 40 8.59 -6.69 -6.07
CA PRO A 40 8.92 -5.72 -7.11
C PRO A 40 9.65 -6.30 -8.32
N GLY A 41 10.35 -7.43 -8.16
CA GLY A 41 11.04 -8.13 -9.25
C GLY A 41 10.14 -9.02 -10.12
N ARG A 42 8.87 -9.22 -9.74
CA ARG A 42 7.92 -10.01 -10.53
C ARG A 42 7.29 -9.14 -11.61
N GLU A 43 7.18 -9.67 -12.84
CA GLU A 43 6.54 -8.96 -13.95
C GLU A 43 5.14 -8.45 -13.58
N GLY A 44 4.86 -7.20 -13.93
CA GLY A 44 3.58 -6.53 -13.65
C GLY A 44 3.46 -5.88 -12.28
N ASN A 45 4.40 -6.14 -11.35
CA ASN A 45 4.46 -5.45 -10.07
C ASN A 45 5.28 -4.16 -10.19
N GLN A 46 4.84 -3.12 -9.49
CA GLN A 46 5.53 -1.83 -9.46
C GLN A 46 5.47 -1.26 -8.05
N LEU A 47 6.55 -0.57 -7.66
CA LEU A 47 6.65 0.14 -6.39
C LEU A 47 7.30 1.50 -6.62
N ASN A 48 6.62 2.57 -6.22
CA ASN A 48 7.18 3.91 -6.27
C ASN A 48 8.08 4.14 -5.06
N HIS A 49 9.35 3.74 -5.15
CA HIS A 49 10.33 3.90 -4.07
C HIS A 49 10.54 5.35 -3.67
N ALA A 50 10.62 6.27 -4.64
CA ALA A 50 10.83 7.70 -4.40
C ALA A 50 9.74 8.28 -3.50
N PHE A 51 8.47 7.93 -3.74
CA PHE A 51 7.36 8.34 -2.87
C PHE A 51 7.60 8.03 -1.39
N PHE A 52 8.03 6.80 -1.07
CA PHE A 52 8.24 6.40 0.33
C PHE A 52 9.54 6.93 0.96
N GLN A 53 10.52 7.30 0.14
CA GLN A 53 11.82 7.81 0.61
C GLN A 53 11.82 9.32 0.78
N GLU A 54 11.13 10.04 -0.10
CA GLU A 54 11.12 11.50 -0.16
C GLU A 54 9.94 12.13 0.61
N ALA A 55 8.91 11.35 0.94
CA ALA A 55 7.80 11.84 1.74
C ALA A 55 8.26 12.32 3.14
N PRO A 56 7.68 13.42 3.67
CA PRO A 56 7.99 13.90 5.00
C PRO A 56 7.75 12.83 6.08
N ASN A 57 8.73 12.62 6.96
CA ASN A 57 8.58 11.72 8.09
C ASN A 57 7.95 12.44 9.30
N LYS A 58 6.70 12.09 9.62
CA LYS A 58 5.95 12.64 10.76
C LYS A 58 6.23 11.96 12.10
N LEU A 59 7.11 10.95 12.14
CA LEU A 59 7.35 10.15 13.35
C LEU A 59 7.63 11.03 14.58
N LEU A 60 8.57 11.97 14.47
CA LEU A 60 8.96 12.83 15.59
C LEU A 60 7.91 13.89 15.96
N GLY A 61 6.97 14.18 15.07
CA GLY A 61 5.81 15.01 15.38
C GLY A 61 4.78 14.28 16.26
N LEU A 62 4.71 12.95 16.15
CA LEU A 62 3.79 12.10 16.91
C LEU A 62 4.44 11.54 18.19
N LEU A 63 5.71 11.17 18.10
CA LEU A 63 6.49 10.60 19.19
C LEU A 63 7.89 11.24 19.20
N PRO A 64 8.05 12.38 19.91
CA PRO A 64 9.30 13.14 19.92
C PRO A 64 10.53 12.34 20.39
N ASP A 65 10.32 11.39 21.29
CA ASP A 65 11.40 10.56 21.86
C ASP A 65 11.85 9.41 20.94
N ALA A 66 11.20 9.20 19.79
CA ALA A 66 11.53 8.12 18.85
C ALA A 66 12.64 8.50 17.84
N GLY A 67 13.57 9.38 18.26
CA GLY A 67 14.69 9.85 17.43
C GLY A 67 15.51 8.71 16.82
N ALA A 68 15.79 7.66 17.60
CA ALA A 68 16.58 6.52 17.14
C ALA A 68 15.88 5.69 16.05
N GLN A 69 14.54 5.74 15.98
CA GLN A 69 13.73 4.97 15.05
C GLN A 69 13.46 5.72 13.75
N ALA A 70 13.69 7.04 13.69
CA ALA A 70 13.38 7.86 12.52
C ALA A 70 14.10 7.42 11.24
N GLU A 71 15.23 6.72 11.36
CA GLU A 71 16.00 6.16 10.25
C GLU A 71 15.34 4.90 9.64
N VAL A 72 14.60 4.14 10.43
CA VAL A 72 14.03 2.83 10.05
C VAL A 72 12.51 2.83 9.97
N LEU A 73 11.86 3.79 10.63
CA LEU A 73 10.41 3.96 10.67
C LEU A 73 10.05 5.34 10.12
N ARG A 74 9.25 5.33 9.05
CA ARG A 74 8.66 6.55 8.48
C ARG A 74 7.16 6.54 8.68
N VAL A 75 6.63 7.66 9.17
CA VAL A 75 5.19 7.94 9.20
C VAL A 75 4.89 8.96 8.12
N ILE A 76 4.07 8.60 7.15
CA ILE A 76 3.66 9.47 6.05
C ILE A 76 2.19 9.79 6.25
N ASP A 77 1.85 11.08 6.31
CA ASP A 77 0.47 11.53 6.36
C ASP A 77 -0.03 11.84 4.95
N ALA A 78 -1.20 11.29 4.59
CA ALA A 78 -1.83 11.58 3.31
C ALA A 78 -2.16 13.08 3.14
N ALA A 79 -2.37 13.80 4.25
CA ALA A 79 -2.60 15.24 4.24
C ALA A 79 -1.41 16.05 3.68
N ASP A 80 -0.18 15.51 3.74
CA ASP A 80 1.00 16.17 3.16
C ASP A 80 1.11 15.98 1.64
N LEU A 81 0.27 15.12 1.04
CA LEU A 81 0.35 14.83 -0.40
C LEU A 81 -0.28 15.92 -1.27
N GLY A 82 -0.96 16.89 -0.66
CA GLY A 82 -1.63 18.02 -1.30
C GLY A 82 -3.10 18.13 -0.90
N GLN A 83 -3.69 19.31 -1.13
CA GLN A 83 -5.13 19.51 -0.93
C GLN A 83 -5.92 18.55 -1.83
N ASP A 84 -7.00 18.00 -1.28
CA ASP A 84 -7.92 17.09 -1.94
C ASP A 84 -7.31 15.79 -2.50
N ARG A 85 -6.23 15.28 -1.89
CA ARG A 85 -5.63 14.00 -2.25
C ARG A 85 -5.78 12.95 -1.16
N LEU A 86 -6.05 11.73 -1.59
CA LEU A 86 -6.18 10.55 -0.72
C LEU A 86 -5.40 9.39 -1.30
N ILE A 87 -4.87 8.55 -0.41
CA ILE A 87 -4.36 7.24 -0.78
C ILE A 87 -5.56 6.31 -0.97
N LYS A 88 -5.74 5.81 -2.18
CA LYS A 88 -6.78 4.84 -2.54
C LYS A 88 -6.13 3.48 -2.75
N LEU A 89 -6.80 2.44 -2.25
CA LEU A 89 -6.42 1.05 -2.51
C LEU A 89 -7.61 0.30 -3.08
N ASN A 90 -7.39 -0.32 -4.24
CA ASN A 90 -8.33 -1.24 -4.86
C ASN A 90 -7.74 -2.65 -4.79
N ALA A 91 -8.44 -3.58 -4.14
CA ALA A 91 -8.05 -4.97 -4.05
C ALA A 91 -9.12 -5.86 -4.68
N ASN A 92 -8.70 -6.66 -5.66
CA ASN A 92 -9.52 -7.67 -6.31
C ASN A 92 -8.95 -9.05 -5.98
N ASN A 93 -9.64 -9.78 -5.10
CA ASN A 93 -9.23 -11.10 -4.63
C ASN A 93 -9.32 -12.17 -5.72
N LEU A 94 -10.32 -12.10 -6.61
CA LEU A 94 -10.51 -13.06 -7.71
C LEU A 94 -9.35 -13.02 -8.70
N ASN A 95 -8.87 -11.82 -9.03
CA ASN A 95 -7.78 -11.61 -9.97
C ASN A 95 -6.41 -11.49 -9.29
N GLN A 96 -6.34 -11.63 -7.95
CA GLN A 96 -5.14 -11.41 -7.14
C GLN A 96 -4.41 -10.11 -7.50
N LYS A 97 -5.15 -9.03 -7.68
CA LYS A 97 -4.62 -7.74 -8.12
C LYS A 97 -4.92 -6.67 -7.08
N VAL A 98 -3.88 -5.92 -6.70
CA VAL A 98 -4.02 -4.74 -5.86
C VAL A 98 -3.36 -3.55 -6.53
N VAL A 99 -4.02 -2.39 -6.45
CA VAL A 99 -3.48 -1.12 -6.91
C VAL A 99 -3.63 -0.11 -5.78
N CYS A 100 -2.51 0.47 -5.35
CA CYS A 100 -2.45 1.57 -4.42
C CYS A 100 -2.00 2.82 -5.18
N TYR A 101 -2.76 3.90 -5.09
CA TYR A 101 -2.49 5.13 -5.84
C TYR A 101 -3.00 6.36 -5.10
N VAL A 102 -2.43 7.51 -5.40
CA VAL A 102 -2.94 8.80 -4.93
C VAL A 102 -4.03 9.24 -5.91
N GLY A 103 -5.23 9.50 -5.39
CA GLY A 103 -6.36 10.00 -6.18
C GLY A 103 -7.03 11.18 -5.50
N GLU A 104 -7.95 11.82 -6.20
CA GLU A 104 -8.68 12.99 -5.70
C GLU A 104 -9.74 12.59 -4.65
N SER A 105 -9.97 13.48 -3.70
CA SER A 105 -10.98 13.37 -2.65
C SER A 105 -12.34 13.88 -3.13
N ALA A 106 -12.94 13.26 -4.14
CA ALA A 106 -14.35 13.46 -4.46
C ALA A 106 -14.96 12.22 -5.15
N GLU A 107 -16.26 12.03 -4.94
CA GLU A 107 -17.09 10.87 -5.26
C GLU A 107 -17.01 10.42 -6.72
N GLU A 108 -16.08 9.51 -7.02
CA GLU A 108 -16.11 8.80 -8.29
C GLU A 108 -17.23 7.75 -8.22
N ARG A 109 -18.44 8.20 -8.57
CA ARG A 109 -19.53 7.31 -8.98
C ARG A 109 -18.93 6.38 -10.02
N ILE A 110 -18.79 5.10 -9.68
CA ILE A 110 -18.37 4.05 -10.60
C ILE A 110 -19.37 4.09 -11.77
N ALA A 111 -18.98 4.70 -12.88
CA ALA A 111 -19.75 4.65 -14.10
C ALA A 111 -19.72 3.18 -14.55
N ALA A 112 -20.87 2.52 -14.42
CA ALA A 112 -21.06 1.15 -14.89
C ALA A 112 -20.52 0.99 -16.32
N PRO A 113 -19.90 -0.16 -16.66
CA PRO A 113 -19.31 -0.36 -17.97
C PRO A 113 -20.37 -0.11 -19.05
N ARG A 114 -20.09 0.84 -19.96
CA ARG A 114 -20.92 1.14 -21.12
C ARG A 114 -21.19 -0.17 -21.88
N ARG A 115 -22.44 -0.66 -21.81
CA ARG A 115 -22.91 -1.78 -22.63
C ARG A 115 -22.60 -1.45 -24.09
N ARG A 116 -21.74 -2.25 -24.72
CA ARG A 116 -21.56 -2.23 -26.17
C ARG A 116 -22.90 -2.62 -26.80
N THR A 117 -23.51 -1.70 -27.53
CA THR A 117 -24.64 -1.99 -28.41
C THR A 117 -24.15 -2.91 -29.55
N PRO A 118 -24.82 -4.03 -29.84
CA PRO A 118 -24.53 -4.80 -31.03
C PRO A 118 -24.98 -4.00 -32.25
N ARG A 119 -24.05 -3.74 -33.18
CA ARG A 119 -24.38 -3.24 -34.52
C ARG A 119 -25.18 -4.33 -35.24
N ARG A 120 -26.29 -3.91 -35.85
CA ARG A 120 -27.09 -4.71 -36.79
C ARG A 120 -26.27 -5.15 -38.00
#